data_AF-A0A497JTU2-F1
#
_entry.id   AF-A0A497JTU2-F1
#
_cell.length_a   1.000
_cell.length_b   1.000
_cell.length_c   1.000
_cell.angle_alpha   90.00
_cell.angle_beta   90.00
_cell.angle_gamma   90.00
#
_symmetry.space_group_name_H-M   'P 1'
#
loop_
_entity.id
_entity.type
_entity.pdbx_description
1 polymer ?
#
loop_
_entity_poly.entity_id
_entity_poly.type
_entity_poly.pdbx_seq_one_letter_code
_entity_poly.pdbx_strand_id
1 'polypeptide(L)'
;MWRKIVIPIALAAFLAYCVMPTAKIKPASSETIYIRADGRIDPSDAPITTSDNITYTLVSDVYDSIVVERSNITIDGAGYTVKGSRSGNGFFLYNVCNVTIRNTNIENFYIGVYLNSTSHVVITENNITNNWDSGVRVYSSSNNTISKNQLTNNFYAVYVKYYSAFNTIYSNLIANNHDGILIEASFRNVISENKVMNNTRRGIIILHSYYNVLSRNEIFNDTDYGVRLYQASNNIIWGNNVTQNLNGVWLAWASNNTMYHNNFVDNVENVHIEVSGYNNTWDAGSFAGGNYWSDYKGMDQNRDGIGDIPYEIDGNNIDYNPLIARIYIFEADIHNGTTRYINVVSNSTISNFYIDEAKRRVSFNVTGWEGFGFCRVSIPNFLVEELWQNNYLVLLNGEPLPYRNWTDGENTYLYFTYEHSTHEVMIIPETSFAAFWSAAVLSMLIVVICSKRKRFDA
;
A
#
# COMPACT_ATOMS: atom_id res chain seq x y z
N MET A 1 60.33 41.23 0.13
CA MET A 1 59.62 42.41 -0.41
C MET A 1 58.24 41.94 -0.82
N TRP A 2 57.21 42.52 -0.20
CA TRP A 2 55.76 42.32 -0.39
C TRP A 2 55.07 41.10 0.26
N ARG A 3 53.95 41.45 0.92
CA ARG A 3 53.18 40.75 1.96
C ARG A 3 52.02 39.97 1.36
N LYS A 4 51.54 38.91 2.04
CA LYS A 4 50.12 38.75 2.39
C LYS A 4 49.95 38.07 3.75
N ILE A 5 49.01 38.64 4.49
CA ILE A 5 48.54 38.32 5.84
C ILE A 5 47.50 37.19 5.73
N VAL A 6 47.55 36.20 6.61
CA VAL A 6 46.35 35.45 7.01
C VAL A 6 46.41 35.21 8.52
N ILE A 7 45.33 35.63 9.18
CA ILE A 7 45.03 35.58 10.62
C ILE A 7 44.50 34.18 10.97
N PRO A 8 44.84 33.57 12.12
CA PRO A 8 44.06 32.48 12.69
C PRO A 8 43.13 33.05 13.77
N ILE A 9 41.81 33.00 13.55
CA ILE A 9 40.82 33.17 14.64
C ILE A 9 40.15 31.83 14.86
N ALA A 10 40.37 31.33 16.07
CA ALA A 10 39.85 30.10 16.61
C ALA A 10 38.32 30.10 16.69
N LEU A 11 37.74 28.96 16.33
CA LEU A 11 36.36 28.57 16.61
C LEU A 11 36.14 28.54 18.13
N ALA A 12 35.37 29.49 18.66
CA ALA A 12 34.78 29.38 19.98
C ALA A 12 33.41 28.71 19.85
N ALA A 13 33.36 27.39 20.08
CA ALA A 13 32.12 26.64 20.16
C ALA A 13 31.45 26.92 21.53
N PHE A 14 30.21 27.39 21.46
CA PHE A 14 29.31 27.55 22.60
C PHE A 14 28.94 26.17 23.16
N LEU A 15 29.52 25.78 24.29
CA LEU A 15 29.04 24.66 25.12
C LEU A 15 28.02 25.22 26.12
N ALA A 16 26.75 25.27 25.72
CA ALA A 16 25.65 25.49 26.64
C ALA A 16 25.42 24.20 27.44
N TYR A 17 25.85 24.23 28.70
CA TYR A 17 25.62 23.22 29.70
C TYR A 17 24.12 23.22 30.06
N CYS A 18 23.31 22.45 29.34
CA CYS A 18 21.98 22.09 29.80
C CYS A 18 22.13 20.96 30.81
N VAL A 19 22.09 21.30 32.10
CA VAL A 19 21.83 20.33 33.16
C VAL A 19 20.41 19.82 32.95
N MET A 20 20.28 18.73 32.19
CA MET A 20 19.07 17.92 32.24
C MET A 20 18.97 17.37 33.66
N PRO A 21 17.80 17.42 34.33
CA PRO A 21 17.62 16.67 35.55
C PRO A 21 17.90 15.21 35.21
N THR A 22 18.78 14.59 35.99
CA THR A 22 19.06 13.16 35.89
C THR A 22 17.74 12.41 36.10
N ALA A 23 17.14 11.93 35.00
CA ALA A 23 16.10 10.93 35.09
C ALA A 23 16.74 9.77 35.85
N LYS A 24 16.24 9.50 37.06
CA LYS A 24 16.58 8.28 37.78
C LYS A 24 16.19 7.14 36.85
N ILE A 25 17.17 6.51 36.21
CA ILE A 25 16.97 5.30 35.43
C ILE A 25 16.48 4.26 36.43
N LYS A 26 15.17 4.07 36.44
CA LYS A 26 14.52 3.09 37.28
C LYS A 26 14.90 1.71 36.73
N PRO A 27 15.24 0.73 37.58
CA PRO A 27 15.50 -0.61 37.07
C PRO A 27 14.28 -1.10 36.30
N ALA A 28 14.54 -1.72 35.15
CA ALA A 28 13.64 -2.56 34.40
C ALA A 28 12.68 -3.36 35.31
N SER A 29 11.36 -3.14 35.22
CA SER A 29 10.42 -4.02 35.94
C SER A 29 10.38 -5.38 35.25
N SER A 30 10.57 -6.44 36.03
CA SER A 30 10.42 -7.84 35.59
C SER A 30 9.05 -8.42 35.96
N GLU A 31 8.08 -7.55 36.23
CA GLU A 31 6.73 -7.93 36.61
C GLU A 31 5.74 -7.39 35.59
N THR A 32 4.67 -8.15 35.38
CA THR A 32 3.58 -7.80 34.48
C THR A 32 2.95 -6.48 34.90
N ILE A 33 2.83 -5.56 33.95
CA ILE A 33 2.21 -4.25 34.14
C ILE A 33 0.74 -4.35 33.76
N TYR A 34 -0.13 -3.80 34.58
CA TYR A 34 -1.55 -3.66 34.30
C TYR A 34 -1.91 -2.18 34.18
N ILE A 35 -2.55 -1.82 33.07
CA ILE A 35 -3.35 -0.60 32.99
C ILE A 35 -4.77 -1.01 33.37
N ARG A 36 -5.09 -0.81 34.64
CA ARG A 36 -6.36 -1.23 35.25
C ARG A 36 -7.53 -0.46 34.64
N ALA A 37 -8.72 -1.06 34.71
CA ALA A 37 -9.94 -0.47 34.17
C ALA A 37 -10.23 0.96 34.71
N ASP A 38 -9.87 1.24 35.96
CA ASP A 38 -10.02 2.57 36.60
C ASP A 38 -8.94 3.59 36.16
N GLY A 39 -7.94 3.17 35.40
CA GLY A 39 -6.83 3.98 34.91
C GLY A 39 -5.56 3.88 35.75
N ARG A 40 -5.59 3.19 36.89
CA ARG A 40 -4.40 2.96 37.70
C ARG A 40 -3.39 2.09 36.95
N ILE A 41 -2.12 2.43 37.12
CA ILE A 41 -0.97 1.60 36.72
C ILE A 41 -0.62 0.68 37.90
N ASP A 42 -0.44 -0.61 37.63
CA ASP A 42 -0.10 -1.62 38.63
C ASP A 42 1.04 -2.53 38.11
N PRO A 43 2.17 -2.66 38.83
CA PRO A 43 2.48 -1.95 40.07
C PRO A 43 2.63 -0.44 39.82
N SER A 44 2.35 0.37 40.85
CA SER A 44 2.35 1.85 40.72
C SER A 44 3.72 2.44 40.35
N ASP A 45 4.76 1.64 40.44
CA ASP A 45 6.13 1.97 40.14
C ASP A 45 6.60 1.39 38.79
N ALA A 46 5.70 0.83 37.98
CA ALA A 46 6.01 0.41 36.61
C ALA A 46 6.60 1.55 35.76
N PRO A 47 7.43 1.24 34.75
CA PRO A 47 8.06 2.23 33.87
C PRO A 47 7.12 2.79 32.79
N ILE A 48 5.91 3.14 33.20
CA ILE A 48 4.88 3.78 32.37
C ILE A 48 4.25 4.91 33.18
N THR A 49 3.90 6.02 32.53
CA THR A 49 3.33 7.20 33.19
C THR A 49 2.12 7.72 32.43
N THR A 50 1.23 8.41 33.13
CA THR A 50 0.10 9.13 32.55
C THR A 50 -0.20 10.37 33.40
N SER A 51 -0.64 11.46 32.77
CA SER A 51 -1.08 12.68 33.45
C SER A 51 -2.58 12.94 33.32
N ASP A 52 -3.25 12.25 32.40
CA ASP A 52 -4.64 12.48 31.99
C ASP A 52 -5.51 11.20 32.06
N ASN A 53 -4.92 10.03 32.36
CA ASN A 53 -5.56 8.70 32.28
C ASN A 53 -6.13 8.36 30.89
N ILE A 54 -5.60 9.00 29.85
CA ILE A 54 -5.94 8.79 28.44
C ILE A 54 -4.68 8.36 27.69
N THR A 55 -3.56 9.08 27.90
CA THR A 55 -2.28 8.77 27.27
C THR A 55 -1.32 8.17 28.30
N TYR A 56 -0.88 6.95 28.05
CA TYR A 56 0.10 6.22 28.83
C TYR A 56 1.39 6.14 28.02
N THR A 57 2.49 6.62 28.59
CA THR A 57 3.78 6.69 27.89
C THR A 57 4.83 5.89 28.64
N LEU A 58 5.53 4.99 27.94
CA LEU A 58 6.69 4.29 28.52
C LEU A 58 7.82 5.29 28.80
N VAL A 59 8.52 5.10 29.92
CA VAL A 59 9.67 5.93 30.31
C VAL A 59 10.98 5.15 30.38
N SER A 60 10.91 3.82 30.23
CA SER A 60 12.05 2.93 30.03
C SER A 60 11.56 1.60 29.44
N ASP A 61 12.50 0.71 29.13
CA ASP A 61 12.18 -0.65 28.71
C ASP A 61 11.41 -1.44 29.79
N VAL A 62 10.54 -2.34 29.33
CA VAL A 62 9.71 -3.27 30.10
C VAL A 62 10.16 -4.69 29.77
N TYR A 63 10.34 -5.54 30.79
CA TYR A 63 10.86 -6.90 30.62
C TYR A 63 9.83 -7.98 31.00
N ASP A 64 8.54 -7.65 30.83
CA ASP A 64 7.40 -8.55 30.98
C ASP A 64 6.21 -7.99 30.16
N SER A 65 5.03 -8.56 30.36
CA SER A 65 3.79 -8.28 29.67
C SER A 65 3.15 -6.96 30.13
N ILE A 66 2.42 -6.30 29.23
CA ILE A 66 1.49 -5.20 29.55
C ILE A 66 0.06 -5.68 29.29
N VAL A 67 -0.74 -5.77 30.35
CA VAL A 67 -2.15 -6.13 30.31
C VAL A 67 -3.00 -4.85 30.34
N VAL A 68 -3.91 -4.73 29.37
CA VAL A 68 -4.75 -3.55 29.19
C VAL A 68 -6.20 -3.90 29.49
N GLU A 69 -6.71 -3.35 30.58
CA GLU A 69 -8.10 -3.54 31.05
C GLU A 69 -8.95 -2.28 30.84
N ARG A 70 -8.37 -1.23 30.26
CA ARG A 70 -9.00 0.07 30.05
C ARG A 70 -9.20 0.39 28.57
N SER A 71 -10.39 0.91 28.26
CA SER A 71 -10.78 1.39 26.93
C SER A 71 -10.56 2.90 26.79
N ASN A 72 -10.56 3.42 25.56
CA ASN A 72 -10.39 4.84 25.24
C ASN A 72 -9.05 5.43 25.68
N ILE A 73 -7.96 4.69 25.43
CA ILE A 73 -6.61 5.11 25.81
C ILE A 73 -5.64 4.97 24.64
N THR A 74 -4.55 5.72 24.72
CA THR A 74 -3.37 5.55 23.88
C THR A 74 -2.21 5.09 24.75
N ILE A 75 -1.50 4.06 24.30
CA ILE A 75 -0.25 3.60 24.85
C ILE A 75 0.84 3.96 23.84
N ASP A 76 1.70 4.91 24.20
CA ASP A 76 2.85 5.35 23.42
C ASP A 76 4.12 4.75 24.01
N GLY A 77 4.76 3.87 23.26
CA GLY A 77 6.03 3.25 23.66
C GLY A 77 7.20 4.23 23.71
N ALA A 78 7.08 5.42 23.10
CA ALA A 78 8.15 6.41 23.01
C ALA A 78 9.49 5.83 22.48
N GLY A 79 9.44 4.75 21.69
CA GLY A 79 10.59 4.02 21.17
C GLY A 79 11.20 3.00 22.13
N TYR A 80 10.69 2.87 23.35
CA TYR A 80 11.14 1.86 24.32
C TYR A 80 10.68 0.45 23.94
N THR A 81 11.34 -0.53 24.55
CA THR A 81 11.15 -1.94 24.29
C THR A 81 10.26 -2.58 25.35
N VAL A 82 9.27 -3.36 24.91
CA VAL A 82 8.58 -4.37 25.69
C VAL A 82 9.15 -5.72 25.27
N LYS A 83 9.85 -6.40 26.19
CA LYS A 83 10.66 -7.59 25.90
C LYS A 83 10.26 -8.77 26.75
N GLY A 84 9.97 -9.90 26.12
CA GLY A 84 9.62 -11.15 26.78
C GLY A 84 10.76 -12.17 26.84
N SER A 85 10.39 -13.38 27.24
CA SER A 85 11.27 -14.56 27.39
C SER A 85 10.85 -15.74 26.49
N ARG A 86 10.22 -15.44 25.35
CA ARG A 86 9.54 -16.36 24.40
C ARG A 86 8.32 -17.07 24.99
N SER A 87 7.70 -16.47 25.99
CA SER A 87 6.45 -16.90 26.61
C SER A 87 5.52 -15.71 26.80
N GLY A 88 4.27 -15.94 27.18
CA GLY A 88 3.31 -14.85 27.45
C GLY A 88 3.01 -13.95 26.25
N ASN A 89 2.47 -12.76 26.53
CA ASN A 89 2.06 -11.80 25.52
C ASN A 89 2.72 -10.45 25.79
N GLY A 90 3.25 -9.76 24.79
CA GLY A 90 3.85 -8.43 25.00
C GLY A 90 2.80 -7.41 25.43
N PHE A 91 1.74 -7.29 24.65
CA PHE A 91 0.51 -6.62 25.03
C PHE A 91 -0.65 -7.61 25.03
N PHE A 92 -1.46 -7.60 26.09
CA PHE A 92 -2.70 -8.36 26.16
C PHE A 92 -3.89 -7.44 26.39
N LEU A 93 -4.79 -7.40 25.41
CA LEU A 93 -6.01 -6.60 25.43
C LEU A 93 -7.20 -7.56 25.50
N TYR A 94 -7.99 -7.43 26.55
CA TYR A 94 -9.13 -8.32 26.80
C TYR A 94 -10.39 -7.52 27.10
N ASN A 95 -11.44 -7.70 26.29
CA ASN A 95 -12.73 -7.01 26.45
C ASN A 95 -12.61 -5.48 26.53
N VAL A 96 -11.70 -4.89 25.74
CA VAL A 96 -11.52 -3.44 25.66
C VAL A 96 -11.81 -2.92 24.25
N CYS A 97 -12.13 -1.64 24.15
CA CYS A 97 -12.30 -0.96 22.88
C CYS A 97 -11.56 0.37 22.81
N ASN A 98 -11.36 0.87 21.59
CA ASN A 98 -10.76 2.19 21.35
C ASN A 98 -9.41 2.35 22.06
N VAL A 99 -8.49 1.41 21.82
CA VAL A 99 -7.13 1.44 22.38
C VAL A 99 -6.15 1.64 21.23
N THR A 100 -5.21 2.58 21.36
CA THR A 100 -4.10 2.72 20.41
C THR A 100 -2.80 2.24 21.05
N ILE A 101 -2.02 1.42 20.37
CA ILE A 101 -0.65 1.04 20.75
C ILE A 101 0.29 1.49 19.64
N ARG A 102 1.26 2.35 19.97
CA ARG A 102 2.18 2.90 18.98
C ARG A 102 3.60 3.10 19.49
N ASN A 103 4.53 3.29 18.55
CA ASN A 103 5.94 3.62 18.81
C ASN A 103 6.63 2.68 19.80
N THR A 104 6.34 1.38 19.74
CA THR A 104 6.92 0.39 20.68
C THR A 104 7.74 -0.65 19.93
N ASN A 105 8.89 -1.02 20.50
CA ASN A 105 9.62 -2.24 20.11
C ASN A 105 9.06 -3.41 20.92
N ILE A 106 8.46 -4.41 20.28
CA ILE A 106 7.79 -5.54 20.95
C ILE A 106 8.48 -6.83 20.52
N GLU A 107 9.19 -7.49 21.44
CA GLU A 107 10.01 -8.64 21.06
C GLU A 107 10.04 -9.81 22.05
N ASN A 108 10.27 -11.01 21.51
CA ASN A 108 10.50 -12.24 22.26
C ASN A 108 9.32 -12.65 23.16
N PHE A 109 8.08 -12.61 22.69
CA PHE A 109 6.92 -13.22 23.37
C PHE A 109 6.43 -14.47 22.67
N TYR A 110 5.45 -15.17 23.24
CA TYR A 110 4.68 -16.14 22.46
C TYR A 110 3.78 -15.39 21.45
N ILE A 111 3.12 -14.32 21.90
CA ILE A 111 2.41 -13.36 21.05
C ILE A 111 2.92 -11.95 21.33
N GLY A 112 3.29 -11.17 20.30
CA GLY A 112 3.69 -9.78 20.49
C GLY A 112 2.54 -8.92 21.03
N VAL A 113 1.45 -8.83 20.26
CA VAL A 113 0.21 -8.13 20.65
C VAL A 113 -0.98 -9.07 20.49
N TYR A 114 -1.72 -9.29 21.57
CA TYR A 114 -2.89 -10.17 21.57
C TYR A 114 -4.17 -9.37 21.82
N LEU A 115 -5.02 -9.31 20.79
CA LEU A 115 -6.37 -8.77 20.83
C LEU A 115 -7.38 -9.90 21.04
N ASN A 116 -8.03 -9.92 22.19
CA ASN A 116 -9.06 -10.90 22.51
C ASN A 116 -10.37 -10.21 22.89
N SER A 117 -11.41 -10.43 22.07
CA SER A 117 -12.73 -9.84 22.26
C SER A 117 -12.68 -8.30 22.30
N THR A 118 -11.91 -7.69 21.38
CA THR A 118 -11.72 -6.24 21.29
C THR A 118 -12.38 -5.62 20.06
N SER A 119 -12.55 -4.30 20.09
CA SER A 119 -12.92 -3.53 18.90
C SER A 119 -12.31 -2.15 18.86
N HIS A 120 -12.14 -1.59 17.65
CA HIS A 120 -11.57 -0.24 17.47
C HIS A 120 -10.16 -0.10 18.08
N VAL A 121 -9.38 -1.19 18.12
CA VAL A 121 -7.97 -1.13 18.52
C VAL A 121 -7.12 -0.71 17.32
N VAL A 122 -6.17 0.18 17.53
CA VAL A 122 -5.20 0.62 16.52
C VAL A 122 -3.80 0.19 16.96
N ILE A 123 -3.16 -0.70 16.20
CA ILE A 123 -1.75 -1.07 16.38
C ILE A 123 -0.96 -0.40 15.25
N THR A 124 -0.18 0.63 15.57
CA THR A 124 0.48 1.43 14.54
C THR A 124 1.90 1.85 14.87
N GLU A 125 2.79 1.94 13.87
CA GLU A 125 4.15 2.46 14.05
C GLU A 125 4.97 1.66 15.10
N ASN A 126 4.73 0.35 15.20
CA ASN A 126 5.47 -0.55 16.08
C ASN A 126 6.45 -1.42 15.30
N ASN A 127 7.51 -1.85 15.98
CA ASN A 127 8.44 -2.87 15.49
C ASN A 127 8.22 -4.16 16.30
N ILE A 128 7.65 -5.19 15.68
CA ILE A 128 7.16 -6.40 16.33
C ILE A 128 7.97 -7.60 15.84
N THR A 129 8.86 -8.13 16.67
CA THR A 129 9.87 -9.09 16.22
C THR A 129 10.07 -10.31 17.11
N ASN A 130 10.55 -11.41 16.53
CA ASN A 130 11.00 -12.59 17.26
C ASN A 130 9.93 -13.21 18.19
N ASN A 131 8.65 -13.09 17.85
CA ASN A 131 7.57 -13.71 18.61
C ASN A 131 7.33 -15.14 18.12
N TRP A 132 7.23 -16.06 19.07
CA TRP A 132 7.27 -17.50 18.80
C TRP A 132 6.09 -17.99 17.97
N ASP A 133 4.92 -17.37 18.11
CA ASP A 133 3.74 -17.72 17.33
C ASP A 133 3.22 -16.57 16.47
N SER A 134 2.90 -15.42 17.07
CA SER A 134 2.27 -14.33 16.31
C SER A 134 2.90 -12.99 16.69
N GLY A 135 3.18 -12.15 15.70
CA GLY A 135 3.48 -10.73 15.95
C GLY A 135 2.24 -10.04 16.49
N VAL A 136 1.15 -10.06 15.73
CA VAL A 136 -0.18 -9.59 16.17
C VAL A 136 -1.19 -10.71 15.99
N ARG A 137 -1.94 -11.04 17.05
CA ARG A 137 -3.06 -11.97 16.99
C ARG A 137 -4.38 -11.26 17.27
N VAL A 138 -5.34 -11.44 16.37
CA VAL A 138 -6.71 -10.93 16.47
C VAL A 138 -7.65 -12.11 16.65
N TYR A 139 -8.27 -12.22 17.82
CA TYR A 139 -9.12 -13.35 18.19
C TYR A 139 -10.50 -12.85 18.60
N SER A 140 -11.55 -13.33 17.93
CA SER A 140 -12.94 -12.95 18.20
C SER A 140 -13.13 -11.43 18.31
N SER A 141 -12.44 -10.68 17.45
CA SER A 141 -12.29 -9.23 17.55
C SER A 141 -12.60 -8.57 16.21
N SER A 142 -13.24 -7.40 16.24
CA SER A 142 -13.73 -6.75 15.02
C SER A 142 -13.46 -5.26 14.99
N ASN A 143 -13.41 -4.66 13.79
CA ASN A 143 -13.16 -3.22 13.60
C ASN A 143 -11.80 -2.76 14.17
N ASN A 144 -10.76 -3.59 14.09
CA ASN A 144 -9.41 -3.20 14.52
C ASN A 144 -8.53 -2.85 13.32
N THR A 145 -7.55 -2.00 13.55
CA THR A 145 -6.62 -1.50 12.55
C THR A 145 -5.19 -1.87 12.91
N ILE A 146 -4.47 -2.52 11.99
CA ILE A 146 -3.05 -2.86 12.11
C ILE A 146 -2.34 -2.17 10.96
N SER A 147 -1.60 -1.10 11.24
CA SER A 147 -1.05 -0.24 10.19
C SER A 147 0.36 0.26 10.41
N LYS A 148 1.16 0.44 9.35
CA LYS A 148 2.49 1.07 9.46
C LYS A 148 3.42 0.40 10.48
N ASN A 149 3.24 -0.90 10.73
CA ASN A 149 4.13 -1.66 11.60
C ASN A 149 5.19 -2.38 10.78
N GLN A 150 6.33 -2.65 11.41
CA GLN A 150 7.35 -3.57 10.91
C GLN A 150 7.22 -4.89 11.67
N LEU A 151 6.83 -5.97 11.00
CA LEU A 151 6.65 -7.29 11.59
C LEU A 151 7.66 -8.28 10.99
N THR A 152 8.67 -8.67 11.77
CA THR A 152 9.76 -9.53 11.26
C THR A 152 10.15 -10.66 12.19
N ASN A 153 10.59 -11.80 11.64
CA ASN A 153 11.04 -12.96 12.41
C ASN A 153 9.99 -13.52 13.40
N ASN A 154 8.70 -13.38 13.08
CA ASN A 154 7.62 -14.05 13.81
C ASN A 154 7.22 -15.34 13.08
N PHE A 155 6.51 -16.24 13.76
CA PHE A 155 5.95 -17.40 13.05
C PHE A 155 4.80 -16.97 12.12
N TYR A 156 3.78 -16.30 12.64
CA TYR A 156 2.83 -15.49 11.88
C TYR A 156 3.14 -14.01 12.12
N ALA A 157 3.23 -13.19 11.09
CA ALA A 157 3.32 -11.74 11.30
C ALA A 157 1.99 -11.22 11.87
N VAL A 158 0.89 -11.50 11.18
CA VAL A 158 -0.47 -11.18 11.61
C VAL A 158 -1.37 -12.40 11.48
N TYR A 159 -2.11 -12.72 12.54
CA TYR A 159 -3.04 -13.85 12.57
C TYR A 159 -4.42 -13.41 13.05
N VAL A 160 -5.38 -13.37 12.14
CA VAL A 160 -6.79 -13.05 12.40
C VAL A 160 -7.61 -14.34 12.43
N LYS A 161 -8.32 -14.59 13.53
CA LYS A 161 -9.07 -15.83 13.70
C LYS A 161 -10.34 -15.74 14.54
N TYR A 162 -11.15 -16.79 14.45
CA TYR A 162 -12.39 -17.02 15.20
C TYR A 162 -13.44 -15.93 15.00
N TYR A 163 -14.11 -15.92 13.84
CA TYR A 163 -15.22 -15.01 13.52
C TYR A 163 -14.85 -13.53 13.66
N SER A 164 -13.57 -13.20 13.46
CA SER A 164 -13.09 -11.82 13.47
C SER A 164 -13.49 -11.13 12.16
N ALA A 165 -13.98 -9.90 12.23
CA ALA A 165 -14.53 -9.22 11.07
C ALA A 165 -14.24 -7.72 11.01
N PHE A 166 -14.29 -7.15 9.81
CA PHE A 166 -14.09 -5.71 9.60
C PHE A 166 -12.75 -5.19 10.13
N ASN A 167 -11.72 -6.04 10.22
CA ASN A 167 -10.37 -5.61 10.57
C ASN A 167 -9.65 -5.15 9.31
N THR A 168 -8.81 -4.11 9.47
CA THR A 168 -8.03 -3.52 8.38
C THR A 168 -6.54 -3.69 8.68
N ILE A 169 -5.82 -4.35 7.78
CA ILE A 169 -4.37 -4.55 7.86
C ILE A 169 -3.75 -3.81 6.68
N TYR A 170 -3.09 -2.67 6.91
CA TYR A 170 -2.60 -1.86 5.80
C TYR A 170 -1.27 -1.14 6.00
N SER A 171 -0.53 -0.91 4.91
CA SER A 171 0.77 -0.23 4.93
C SER A 171 1.79 -0.82 5.91
N ASN A 172 1.74 -2.13 6.17
CA ASN A 172 2.74 -2.81 7.02
C ASN A 172 3.90 -3.35 6.19
N LEU A 173 5.08 -3.38 6.80
CA LEU A 173 6.25 -4.09 6.31
C LEU A 173 6.31 -5.46 7.01
N ILE A 174 6.03 -6.52 6.26
CA ILE A 174 5.96 -7.90 6.75
C ILE A 174 7.07 -8.69 6.08
N ALA A 175 8.15 -8.99 6.81
CA ALA A 175 9.32 -9.62 6.21
C ALA A 175 9.99 -10.67 7.08
N ASN A 176 10.53 -11.73 6.46
CA ASN A 176 11.29 -12.78 7.14
C ASN A 176 10.50 -13.49 8.27
N ASN A 177 9.18 -13.62 8.12
CA ASN A 177 8.37 -14.43 9.04
C ASN A 177 8.27 -15.86 8.50
N HIS A 178 7.76 -16.81 9.28
CA HIS A 178 7.46 -18.14 8.70
C HIS A 178 6.29 -18.04 7.70
N ASP A 179 5.18 -17.48 8.14
CA ASP A 179 4.05 -17.07 7.30
C ASP A 179 3.77 -15.56 7.56
N GLY A 180 3.40 -14.81 6.52
CA GLY A 180 3.09 -13.38 6.63
C GLY A 180 1.75 -13.14 7.34
N ILE A 181 0.66 -13.07 6.57
CA ILE A 181 -0.69 -12.79 7.09
C ILE A 181 -1.57 -14.05 6.97
N LEU A 182 -2.22 -14.45 8.06
CA LEU A 182 -3.23 -15.52 8.05
C LEU A 182 -4.59 -14.99 8.51
N ILE A 183 -5.61 -15.16 7.67
CA ILE A 183 -7.03 -14.97 8.00
C ILE A 183 -7.69 -16.35 8.06
N GLU A 184 -8.14 -16.76 9.24
CA GLU A 184 -8.76 -18.06 9.47
C GLU A 184 -10.17 -17.92 10.04
N ALA A 185 -11.15 -18.63 9.45
CA ALA A 185 -12.53 -18.66 9.93
C ALA A 185 -13.09 -17.24 10.22
N SER A 186 -12.79 -16.29 9.33
CA SER A 186 -13.00 -14.85 9.53
C SER A 186 -13.49 -14.19 8.24
N PHE A 187 -14.16 -13.05 8.35
CA PHE A 187 -14.88 -12.48 7.20
C PHE A 187 -14.87 -10.97 7.15
N ARG A 188 -15.01 -10.40 5.95
CA ARG A 188 -15.09 -8.93 5.77
C ARG A 188 -13.88 -8.17 6.31
N ASN A 189 -12.69 -8.75 6.24
CA ASN A 189 -11.43 -8.07 6.56
C ASN A 189 -10.80 -7.49 5.29
N VAL A 190 -10.03 -6.42 5.46
CA VAL A 190 -9.32 -5.74 4.37
C VAL A 190 -7.82 -5.84 4.61
N ILE A 191 -7.09 -6.34 3.62
CA ILE A 191 -5.63 -6.43 3.61
C ILE A 191 -5.13 -5.62 2.42
N SER A 192 -4.55 -4.45 2.68
CA SER A 192 -4.19 -3.55 1.58
C SER A 192 -2.86 -2.85 1.74
N GLU A 193 -2.16 -2.59 0.63
CA GLU A 193 -0.94 -1.76 0.64
C GLU A 193 0.16 -2.29 1.57
N ASN A 194 0.15 -3.58 1.89
CA ASN A 194 1.23 -4.19 2.67
C ASN A 194 2.36 -4.62 1.73
N LYS A 195 3.58 -4.55 2.26
CA LYS A 195 4.76 -5.14 1.65
C LYS A 195 5.09 -6.44 2.36
N VAL A 196 4.75 -7.56 1.74
CA VAL A 196 4.92 -8.92 2.26
C VAL A 196 6.05 -9.59 1.47
N MET A 197 7.16 -9.89 2.13
CA MET A 197 8.33 -10.41 1.40
C MET A 197 9.24 -11.32 2.20
N ASN A 198 9.97 -12.18 1.49
CA ASN A 198 11.02 -13.03 2.06
C ASN A 198 10.53 -13.89 3.24
N ASN A 199 9.25 -14.24 3.31
CA ASN A 199 8.78 -15.15 4.35
C ASN A 199 9.27 -16.56 4.02
N THR A 200 9.66 -17.31 5.04
CA THR A 200 10.31 -18.61 4.85
C THR A 200 9.34 -19.68 4.35
N ARG A 201 8.04 -19.36 4.24
CA ARG A 201 7.03 -20.21 3.64
C ARG A 201 6.00 -19.43 2.81
N ARG A 202 5.06 -18.70 3.42
CA ARG A 202 3.90 -18.16 2.69
C ARG A 202 3.68 -16.68 2.95
N GLY A 203 3.20 -15.96 1.93
CA GLY A 203 2.87 -14.54 2.02
C GLY A 203 1.55 -14.30 2.76
N ILE A 204 0.42 -14.44 2.05
CA ILE A 204 -0.94 -14.18 2.58
C ILE A 204 -1.82 -15.42 2.42
N ILE A 205 -2.52 -15.81 3.48
CA ILE A 205 -3.33 -17.03 3.55
C ILE A 205 -4.76 -16.66 3.98
N ILE A 206 -5.74 -17.10 3.20
CA ILE A 206 -7.17 -17.01 3.48
C ILE A 206 -7.72 -18.43 3.65
N LEU A 207 -8.07 -18.79 4.87
CA LEU A 207 -8.40 -20.14 5.30
C LEU A 207 -9.81 -20.19 5.89
N HIS A 208 -10.71 -21.01 5.34
CA HIS A 208 -12.11 -21.14 5.79
C HIS A 208 -12.84 -19.79 5.92
N SER A 209 -12.54 -18.85 5.01
CA SER A 209 -12.85 -17.43 5.18
C SER A 209 -13.52 -16.85 3.94
N TYR A 210 -14.33 -15.80 4.12
CA TYR A 210 -15.17 -15.27 3.05
C TYR A 210 -15.40 -13.76 3.12
N TYR A 211 -15.75 -13.15 1.98
CA TYR A 211 -15.97 -11.70 1.86
C TYR A 211 -14.78 -10.83 2.29
N ASN A 212 -13.54 -11.34 2.23
CA ASN A 212 -12.35 -10.52 2.50
C ASN A 212 -11.86 -9.85 1.22
N VAL A 213 -11.14 -8.73 1.38
CA VAL A 213 -10.55 -7.96 0.27
C VAL A 213 -9.03 -7.92 0.44
N LEU A 214 -8.30 -8.37 -0.57
CA LEU A 214 -6.84 -8.23 -0.67
C LEU A 214 -6.55 -7.28 -1.81
N SER A 215 -5.99 -6.10 -1.52
CA SER A 215 -5.81 -5.10 -2.57
C SER A 215 -4.53 -4.30 -2.49
N ARG A 216 -3.87 -4.09 -3.64
CA ARG A 216 -2.68 -3.22 -3.73
C ARG A 216 -1.52 -3.66 -2.82
N ASN A 217 -1.39 -4.95 -2.51
CA ASN A 217 -0.24 -5.46 -1.76
C ASN A 217 0.94 -5.75 -2.70
N GLU A 218 2.16 -5.54 -2.22
CA GLU A 218 3.39 -6.05 -2.83
C GLU A 218 3.73 -7.39 -2.15
N ILE A 219 3.65 -8.51 -2.87
CA ILE A 219 3.85 -9.86 -2.33
C ILE A 219 4.93 -10.57 -3.14
N PHE A 220 6.12 -10.77 -2.56
CA PHE A 220 7.24 -11.29 -3.33
C PHE A 220 8.31 -12.06 -2.57
N ASN A 221 8.93 -13.00 -3.29
CA ASN A 221 10.02 -13.83 -2.78
C ASN A 221 9.65 -14.63 -1.52
N ASP A 222 8.39 -15.07 -1.42
CA ASP A 222 7.95 -16.06 -0.45
C ASP A 222 8.22 -17.46 -1.03
N THR A 223 8.75 -18.38 -0.20
CA THR A 223 9.34 -19.63 -0.70
C THR A 223 8.34 -20.65 -1.23
N ASP A 224 7.06 -20.56 -0.84
CA ASP A 224 5.98 -21.47 -1.21
C ASP A 224 4.93 -20.72 -2.04
N TYR A 225 4.04 -19.94 -1.42
CA TYR A 225 2.96 -19.26 -2.15
C TYR A 225 2.88 -17.79 -1.74
N GLY A 226 2.69 -16.91 -2.73
CA GLY A 226 2.38 -15.50 -2.48
C GLY A 226 1.01 -15.36 -1.82
N VAL A 227 -0.03 -15.92 -2.44
CA VAL A 227 -1.40 -15.93 -1.91
C VAL A 227 -1.96 -17.35 -1.88
N ARG A 228 -2.58 -17.78 -0.77
CA ARG A 228 -3.29 -19.06 -0.68
C ARG A 228 -4.74 -18.87 -0.28
N LEU A 229 -5.65 -19.52 -1.01
CA LEU A 229 -7.07 -19.64 -0.66
C LEU A 229 -7.39 -21.10 -0.42
N TYR A 230 -7.76 -21.44 0.81
CA TYR A 230 -8.15 -22.79 1.20
C TYR A 230 -9.56 -22.78 1.79
N GLN A 231 -10.49 -23.49 1.14
CA GLN A 231 -11.91 -23.49 1.51
C GLN A 231 -12.44 -22.06 1.73
N ALA A 232 -12.04 -21.16 0.83
CA ALA A 232 -12.34 -19.73 0.90
C ALA A 232 -13.22 -19.32 -0.28
N SER A 233 -14.20 -18.45 -0.02
CA SER A 233 -15.16 -18.06 -1.05
C SER A 233 -15.57 -16.60 -0.98
N ASN A 234 -16.03 -16.05 -2.10
CA ASN A 234 -16.55 -14.67 -2.17
C ASN A 234 -15.53 -13.61 -1.72
N ASN A 235 -14.23 -13.87 -1.89
CA ASN A 235 -13.18 -12.88 -1.63
C ASN A 235 -12.84 -12.10 -2.90
N ILE A 236 -12.37 -10.87 -2.74
CA ILE A 236 -11.93 -10.01 -3.85
C ILE A 236 -10.42 -9.80 -3.73
N ILE A 237 -9.67 -10.13 -4.77
CA ILE A 237 -8.21 -10.01 -4.82
C ILE A 237 -7.84 -9.15 -6.01
N TRP A 238 -7.46 -7.89 -5.80
CA TRP A 238 -7.29 -6.98 -6.92
C TRP A 238 -6.13 -6.01 -6.76
N GLY A 239 -5.50 -5.61 -7.87
CA GLY A 239 -4.45 -4.59 -7.81
C GLY A 239 -3.16 -5.05 -7.11
N ASN A 240 -3.00 -6.32 -6.77
CA ASN A 240 -1.81 -6.81 -6.06
C ASN A 240 -0.66 -7.04 -7.05
N ASN A 241 0.57 -6.78 -6.61
CA ASN A 241 1.77 -7.16 -7.33
C ASN A 241 2.35 -8.43 -6.70
N VAL A 242 2.14 -9.58 -7.35
CA VAL A 242 2.51 -10.91 -6.85
C VAL A 242 3.65 -11.46 -7.70
N THR A 243 4.88 -11.42 -7.18
CA THR A 243 6.06 -11.65 -8.01
C THR A 243 7.10 -12.57 -7.38
N GLN A 244 7.80 -13.37 -8.17
CA GLN A 244 8.95 -14.17 -7.70
C GLN A 244 8.63 -15.16 -6.56
N ASN A 245 7.41 -15.71 -6.54
CA ASN A 245 7.03 -16.77 -5.62
C ASN A 245 7.04 -18.14 -6.34
N LEU A 246 7.09 -19.25 -5.59
CA LEU A 246 6.94 -20.57 -6.22
C LEU A 246 5.54 -20.69 -6.85
N ASN A 247 4.46 -20.41 -6.10
CA ASN A 247 3.16 -20.14 -6.70
C ASN A 247 2.71 -18.70 -6.45
N GLY A 248 2.21 -18.03 -7.48
CA GLY A 248 1.58 -16.71 -7.30
C GLY A 248 0.33 -16.84 -6.44
N VAL A 249 -0.62 -17.66 -6.89
CA VAL A 249 -1.85 -18.01 -6.15
C VAL A 249 -1.98 -19.52 -6.03
N TRP A 250 -2.29 -20.04 -4.84
CA TRP A 250 -2.66 -21.44 -4.61
C TRP A 250 -4.14 -21.54 -4.22
N LEU A 251 -4.92 -22.30 -4.99
CA LEU A 251 -6.35 -22.52 -4.76
C LEU A 251 -6.64 -23.96 -4.37
N ALA A 252 -7.33 -24.14 -3.24
CA ALA A 252 -7.76 -25.46 -2.75
C ALA A 252 -9.19 -25.37 -2.23
N TRP A 253 -10.15 -26.03 -2.89
CA TRP A 253 -11.57 -25.95 -2.56
C TRP A 253 -12.10 -24.50 -2.48
N ALA A 254 -11.55 -23.59 -3.30
CA ALA A 254 -11.84 -22.15 -3.26
C ALA A 254 -12.69 -21.74 -4.46
N SER A 255 -13.85 -21.12 -4.22
CA SER A 255 -14.84 -20.80 -5.25
C SER A 255 -15.47 -19.43 -5.08
N ASN A 256 -16.04 -18.89 -6.16
CA ASN A 256 -16.72 -17.60 -6.20
C ASN A 256 -15.83 -16.44 -5.72
N ASN A 257 -14.50 -16.55 -5.87
CA ASN A 257 -13.60 -15.43 -5.65
C ASN A 257 -13.45 -14.63 -6.94
N THR A 258 -13.18 -13.34 -6.81
CA THR A 258 -13.01 -12.42 -7.94
C THR A 258 -11.60 -11.84 -7.91
N MET A 259 -10.82 -12.07 -8.96
CA MET A 259 -9.41 -11.71 -9.03
C MET A 259 -9.11 -10.93 -10.31
N TYR A 260 -8.79 -9.64 -10.21
CA TYR A 260 -8.59 -8.80 -11.40
C TYR A 260 -7.57 -7.70 -11.14
N HIS A 261 -6.97 -7.17 -12.21
CA HIS A 261 -5.96 -6.10 -12.13
C HIS A 261 -4.76 -6.44 -11.23
N ASN A 262 -4.46 -7.72 -11.02
CA ASN A 262 -3.22 -8.13 -10.36
C ASN A 262 -2.09 -8.26 -11.38
N ASN A 263 -0.86 -8.01 -10.94
CA ASN A 263 0.35 -8.29 -11.71
C ASN A 263 0.97 -9.58 -11.21
N PHE A 264 0.90 -10.66 -12.00
CA PHE A 264 1.59 -11.92 -11.75
C PHE A 264 2.87 -11.96 -12.58
N VAL A 265 4.02 -11.81 -11.91
CA VAL A 265 5.31 -11.62 -12.61
C VAL A 265 6.38 -12.54 -12.06
N ASP A 266 7.00 -13.34 -12.94
CA ASP A 266 8.15 -14.19 -12.61
C ASP A 266 7.90 -15.14 -11.42
N ASN A 267 6.64 -15.55 -11.21
CA ASN A 267 6.34 -16.69 -10.34
C ASN A 267 6.69 -17.99 -11.09
N VAL A 268 7.06 -19.06 -10.38
CA VAL A 268 7.35 -20.35 -11.04
C VAL A 268 6.09 -20.91 -11.69
N GLU A 269 4.95 -20.83 -10.98
CA GLU A 269 3.61 -21.07 -11.51
C GLU A 269 2.68 -19.94 -11.04
N ASN A 270 2.03 -19.23 -11.96
CA ASN A 270 1.19 -18.08 -11.60
C ASN A 270 -0.02 -18.48 -10.74
N VAL A 271 -0.69 -19.58 -11.09
CA VAL A 271 -1.82 -20.12 -10.32
C VAL A 271 -1.72 -21.63 -10.24
N HIS A 272 -1.72 -22.16 -9.02
CA HIS A 272 -1.81 -23.58 -8.73
C HIS A 272 -3.22 -23.96 -8.29
N ILE A 273 -3.81 -24.97 -8.94
CA ILE A 273 -5.11 -25.53 -8.58
C ILE A 273 -4.90 -26.91 -7.94
N GLU A 274 -5.07 -27.01 -6.63
CA GLU A 274 -4.92 -28.28 -5.90
C GLU A 274 -6.08 -29.24 -6.21
N VAL A 275 -7.29 -28.70 -6.38
CA VAL A 275 -8.52 -29.46 -6.69
C VAL A 275 -9.36 -28.68 -7.71
N SER A 276 -9.56 -29.26 -8.89
CA SER A 276 -10.40 -28.70 -9.95
C SER A 276 -11.90 -28.74 -9.61
N GLY A 277 -12.72 -28.03 -10.42
CA GLY A 277 -14.18 -28.01 -10.28
C GLY A 277 -14.71 -26.89 -9.37
N TYR A 278 -13.83 -25.98 -8.95
CA TYR A 278 -14.18 -24.77 -8.20
C TYR A 278 -13.94 -23.54 -9.07
N ASN A 279 -15.02 -22.81 -9.34
CA ASN A 279 -15.02 -21.71 -10.30
C ASN A 279 -14.67 -20.39 -9.59
N ASN A 280 -13.85 -19.56 -10.23
CA ASN A 280 -13.55 -18.20 -9.81
C ASN A 280 -13.60 -17.27 -11.03
N THR A 281 -13.73 -15.97 -10.79
CA THR A 281 -13.73 -14.93 -11.83
C THR A 281 -12.36 -14.27 -11.86
N TRP A 282 -11.77 -14.13 -13.05
CA TRP A 282 -10.39 -13.65 -13.22
C TRP A 282 -10.28 -12.32 -13.99
N ASP A 283 -11.40 -11.64 -14.21
CA ASP A 283 -11.41 -10.34 -14.85
C ASP A 283 -12.54 -9.45 -14.35
N ALA A 284 -12.46 -8.16 -14.68
CA ALA A 284 -13.49 -7.16 -14.37
C ALA A 284 -14.31 -6.78 -15.63
N GLY A 285 -14.42 -7.70 -16.59
CA GLY A 285 -15.14 -7.50 -17.85
C GLY A 285 -14.31 -6.86 -18.96
N SER A 286 -14.87 -6.83 -20.16
CA SER A 286 -14.15 -6.47 -21.40
C SER A 286 -13.69 -5.01 -21.45
N PHE A 287 -14.34 -4.10 -20.72
CA PHE A 287 -13.89 -2.71 -20.64
C PHE A 287 -12.85 -2.48 -19.56
N ALA A 288 -12.87 -3.19 -18.43
CA ALA A 288 -11.87 -2.97 -17.39
C ALA A 288 -10.61 -3.82 -17.61
N GLY A 289 -10.76 -5.01 -18.21
CA GLY A 289 -9.71 -6.01 -18.32
C GLY A 289 -9.58 -6.88 -17.07
N GLY A 290 -8.64 -7.82 -17.12
CA GLY A 290 -8.35 -8.82 -16.12
C GLY A 290 -6.99 -8.63 -15.48
N ASN A 291 -6.22 -9.71 -15.35
CA ASN A 291 -4.90 -9.66 -14.72
C ASN A 291 -3.79 -9.54 -15.76
N TYR A 292 -2.63 -9.07 -15.33
CA TYR A 292 -1.40 -9.17 -16.12
C TYR A 292 -0.65 -10.44 -15.73
N TRP A 293 -0.22 -11.21 -16.72
CA TRP A 293 0.55 -12.44 -16.55
C TRP A 293 1.84 -12.33 -17.34
N SER A 294 3.00 -12.49 -16.68
CA SER A 294 4.30 -12.35 -17.36
C SER A 294 4.57 -13.41 -18.42
N ASP A 295 3.85 -14.53 -18.39
CA ASP A 295 3.91 -15.63 -19.36
C ASP A 295 2.81 -15.54 -20.45
N TYR A 296 1.93 -14.53 -20.40
CA TYR A 296 0.92 -14.32 -21.43
C TYR A 296 1.55 -13.95 -22.78
N LYS A 297 1.10 -14.63 -23.83
CA LYS A 297 1.63 -14.50 -25.21
C LYS A 297 0.58 -14.08 -26.22
N GLY A 298 -0.62 -13.72 -25.76
CA GLY A 298 -1.68 -13.26 -26.65
C GLY A 298 -1.37 -11.89 -27.26
N MET A 299 -2.16 -11.53 -28.26
CA MET A 299 -2.01 -10.28 -29.00
C MET A 299 -3.14 -9.32 -28.62
N ASP A 300 -2.85 -8.02 -28.72
CA ASP A 300 -3.84 -6.95 -28.69
C ASP A 300 -3.92 -6.36 -30.12
N GLN A 301 -4.74 -6.98 -30.97
CA GLN A 301 -4.96 -6.56 -32.35
C GLN A 301 -5.79 -5.28 -32.41
N ASN A 302 -6.73 -5.15 -31.48
CA ASN A 302 -7.67 -4.06 -31.46
C ASN A 302 -7.07 -2.78 -30.83
N ARG A 303 -5.91 -2.88 -30.15
CA ARG A 303 -5.15 -1.80 -29.50
C ARG A 303 -5.94 -1.10 -28.40
N ASP A 304 -6.51 -1.87 -27.48
CA ASP A 304 -7.17 -1.36 -26.28
C ASP A 304 -6.40 -1.63 -24.98
N GLY A 305 -5.26 -2.33 -25.05
CA GLY A 305 -4.43 -2.73 -23.90
C GLY A 305 -4.91 -4.00 -23.19
N ILE A 306 -5.87 -4.71 -23.77
CA ILE A 306 -6.37 -6.02 -23.36
C ILE A 306 -6.03 -7.04 -24.45
N GLY A 307 -5.69 -8.26 -24.05
CA GLY A 307 -5.39 -9.34 -24.96
C GLY A 307 -6.66 -9.97 -25.54
N ASP A 308 -6.67 -10.20 -26.86
CA ASP A 308 -7.81 -10.76 -27.59
C ASP A 308 -7.95 -12.30 -27.43
N ILE A 309 -7.03 -12.94 -26.69
CA ILE A 309 -7.03 -14.38 -26.42
C ILE A 309 -7.13 -14.60 -24.90
N PRO A 310 -8.10 -15.38 -24.40
CA PRO A 310 -8.18 -15.69 -22.97
C PRO A 310 -6.92 -16.36 -22.42
N TYR A 311 -6.61 -16.09 -21.15
CA TYR A 311 -5.61 -16.85 -20.38
C TYR A 311 -6.31 -17.94 -19.58
N GLU A 312 -6.17 -19.18 -20.05
CA GLU A 312 -6.76 -20.37 -19.43
C GLU A 312 -5.87 -20.87 -18.29
N ILE A 313 -6.41 -20.89 -17.06
CA ILE A 313 -5.75 -21.47 -15.89
C ILE A 313 -6.16 -22.94 -15.76
N ASP A 314 -7.48 -23.19 -15.79
CA ASP A 314 -8.07 -24.50 -16.02
C ASP A 314 -9.46 -24.34 -16.67
N GLY A 315 -10.17 -25.44 -16.95
CA GLY A 315 -11.48 -25.39 -17.60
C GLY A 315 -12.59 -24.64 -16.83
N ASN A 316 -12.39 -24.29 -15.56
CA ASN A 316 -13.33 -23.53 -14.73
C ASN A 316 -12.81 -22.12 -14.35
N ASN A 317 -11.54 -21.84 -14.66
CA ASN A 317 -10.82 -20.64 -14.25
C ASN A 317 -10.14 -20.06 -15.48
N ILE A 318 -10.78 -19.05 -16.07
CA ILE A 318 -10.33 -18.40 -17.29
C ILE A 318 -10.37 -16.89 -17.05
N ASP A 319 -9.25 -16.22 -17.33
CA ASP A 319 -9.21 -14.77 -17.50
C ASP A 319 -9.54 -14.48 -18.96
N TYR A 320 -10.75 -13.97 -19.22
CA TYR A 320 -11.20 -13.70 -20.59
C TYR A 320 -10.62 -12.43 -21.17
N ASN A 321 -10.08 -11.55 -20.32
CA ASN A 321 -9.67 -10.20 -20.71
C ASN A 321 -8.26 -9.90 -20.17
N PRO A 322 -7.25 -10.75 -20.37
CA PRO A 322 -5.92 -10.57 -19.76
C PRO A 322 -5.29 -9.26 -20.24
N LEU A 323 -4.59 -8.56 -19.36
CA LEU A 323 -3.88 -7.33 -19.72
C LEU A 323 -2.59 -7.69 -20.46
N ILE A 324 -2.26 -6.96 -21.54
CA ILE A 324 -1.02 -7.19 -22.30
C ILE A 324 0.23 -6.59 -21.64
N ALA A 325 0.07 -5.78 -20.59
CA ALA A 325 1.17 -5.24 -19.80
C ALA A 325 0.77 -5.00 -18.34
N ARG A 326 1.74 -4.61 -17.51
CA ARG A 326 1.51 -4.36 -16.08
C ARG A 326 0.52 -3.23 -15.89
N ILE A 327 -0.30 -3.37 -14.86
CA ILE A 327 -1.22 -2.33 -14.38
C ILE A 327 -0.63 -1.60 -13.18
N TYR A 328 -0.75 -0.28 -13.19
CA TYR A 328 -0.37 0.63 -12.12
C TYR A 328 -1.62 1.36 -11.66
N ILE A 329 -1.90 1.35 -10.36
CA ILE A 329 -3.16 1.82 -9.78
C ILE A 329 -2.87 2.99 -8.85
N PHE A 330 -3.50 4.12 -9.11
CA PHE A 330 -3.30 5.35 -8.36
C PHE A 330 -4.62 5.82 -7.77
N GLU A 331 -4.64 6.14 -6.48
CA GLU A 331 -5.78 6.77 -5.84
C GLU A 331 -6.01 8.14 -6.46
N ALA A 332 -7.24 8.37 -6.94
CA ALA A 332 -7.62 9.59 -7.61
C ALA A 332 -8.35 10.53 -6.65
N ASP A 333 -9.50 10.09 -6.13
CA ASP A 333 -10.31 10.83 -5.15
C ASP A 333 -11.35 9.90 -4.50
N ILE A 334 -12.11 10.40 -3.53
CA ILE A 334 -13.28 9.75 -2.94
C ILE A 334 -14.55 10.35 -3.53
N HIS A 335 -15.27 9.59 -4.34
CA HIS A 335 -16.55 10.01 -4.92
C HIS A 335 -17.71 9.17 -4.36
N ASN A 336 -18.74 9.82 -3.82
CA ASN A 336 -19.88 9.16 -3.15
C ASN A 336 -19.47 8.15 -2.06
N GLY A 337 -18.43 8.49 -1.28
CA GLY A 337 -17.92 7.63 -0.19
C GLY A 337 -17.14 6.40 -0.66
N THR A 338 -16.81 6.30 -1.96
CA THR A 338 -15.99 5.22 -2.52
C THR A 338 -14.71 5.80 -3.10
N THR A 339 -13.55 5.26 -2.71
CA THR A 339 -12.27 5.62 -3.33
C THR A 339 -12.27 5.19 -4.80
N ARG A 340 -11.89 6.10 -5.68
CA ARG A 340 -11.80 5.90 -7.13
C ARG A 340 -10.34 5.96 -7.56
N TYR A 341 -10.03 5.23 -8.63
CA TYR A 341 -8.65 4.99 -9.05
C TYR A 341 -8.46 5.39 -10.50
N ILE A 342 -7.29 5.95 -10.82
CA ILE A 342 -6.78 6.01 -12.18
C ILE A 342 -5.84 4.83 -12.37
N ASN A 343 -6.09 4.06 -13.42
CA ASN A 343 -5.27 2.90 -13.76
C ASN A 343 -4.46 3.19 -15.02
N VAL A 344 -3.17 2.84 -15.02
CA VAL A 344 -2.31 2.90 -16.20
C VAL A 344 -1.83 1.49 -16.50
N VAL A 345 -2.21 0.93 -17.66
CA VAL A 345 -1.62 -0.30 -18.18
C VAL A 345 -0.53 0.08 -19.18
N SER A 346 0.70 -0.35 -18.93
CA SER A 346 1.84 0.03 -19.77
C SER A 346 2.95 -1.00 -19.75
N ASN A 347 3.63 -1.15 -20.89
CA ASN A 347 4.90 -1.89 -21.00
C ASN A 347 6.12 -1.04 -20.57
N SER A 348 5.89 0.19 -20.10
CA SER A 348 6.90 1.08 -19.55
C SER A 348 6.79 1.11 -18.02
N THR A 349 7.88 1.48 -17.36
CA THR A 349 7.82 1.79 -15.93
C THR A 349 7.08 3.11 -15.74
N ILE A 350 6.05 3.10 -14.90
CA ILE A 350 5.30 4.30 -14.51
C ILE A 350 5.88 4.86 -13.21
N SER A 351 6.10 6.16 -13.16
CA SER A 351 6.60 6.86 -11.97
C SER A 351 6.06 8.29 -11.91
N ASN A 352 6.27 8.98 -10.78
CA ASN A 352 5.89 10.39 -10.59
C ASN A 352 4.44 10.69 -11.00
N PHE A 353 3.51 9.78 -10.69
CA PHE A 353 2.09 10.03 -10.92
C PHE A 353 1.59 11.10 -9.95
N TYR A 354 0.87 12.09 -10.45
CA TYR A 354 0.17 13.07 -9.62
C TYR A 354 -1.01 13.70 -10.36
N ILE A 355 -1.99 14.15 -9.58
CA ILE A 355 -3.14 14.94 -10.04
C ILE A 355 -2.97 16.36 -9.50
N ASP A 356 -2.97 17.35 -10.39
CA ASP A 356 -2.88 18.78 -10.09
C ASP A 356 -4.24 19.41 -10.40
N GLU A 357 -5.16 19.40 -9.43
CA GLU A 357 -6.52 19.91 -9.58
C GLU A 357 -6.55 21.41 -9.94
N ALA A 358 -5.62 22.20 -9.38
CA ALA A 358 -5.53 23.63 -9.64
C ALA A 358 -5.21 23.93 -11.11
N LYS A 359 -4.36 23.10 -11.74
CA LYS A 359 -4.07 23.18 -13.18
C LYS A 359 -4.95 22.24 -14.01
N ARG A 360 -5.87 21.51 -13.38
CA ARG A 360 -6.74 20.50 -13.99
C ARG A 360 -5.94 19.49 -14.81
N ARG A 361 -4.90 18.90 -14.22
CA ARG A 361 -3.93 18.06 -14.95
C ARG A 361 -3.72 16.72 -14.25
N VAL A 362 -3.68 15.65 -15.04
CA VAL A 362 -3.12 14.35 -14.61
C VAL A 362 -1.77 14.17 -15.31
N SER A 363 -0.75 13.70 -14.60
CA SER A 363 0.57 13.50 -15.19
C SER A 363 1.36 12.38 -14.54
N PHE A 364 2.22 11.75 -15.32
CA PHE A 364 3.11 10.68 -14.89
C PHE A 364 4.27 10.53 -15.87
N ASN A 365 5.35 9.90 -15.43
CA ASN A 365 6.48 9.57 -16.27
C ASN A 365 6.37 8.13 -16.79
N VAL A 366 6.80 7.93 -18.03
CA VAL A 366 6.99 6.61 -18.65
C VAL A 366 8.48 6.42 -18.95
N THR A 367 9.03 5.26 -18.60
CA THR A 367 10.41 4.90 -18.94
C THR A 367 10.46 3.50 -19.55
N GLY A 368 10.93 3.42 -20.80
CA GLY A 368 11.20 2.18 -21.55
C GLY A 368 12.56 2.23 -22.22
N TRP A 369 13.10 1.07 -22.62
CA TRP A 369 14.50 0.96 -23.06
C TRP A 369 14.64 0.71 -24.58
N GLU A 370 13.71 -0.01 -25.23
CA GLU A 370 13.80 -0.33 -26.66
C GLU A 370 12.42 -0.50 -27.31
N GLY A 371 12.28 -0.02 -28.55
CA GLY A 371 11.07 -0.21 -29.35
C GLY A 371 9.99 0.81 -29.04
N PHE A 372 8.74 0.34 -28.95
CA PHE A 372 7.57 1.19 -28.75
C PHE A 372 6.89 0.93 -27.42
N GLY A 373 6.53 2.02 -26.77
CA GLY A 373 5.71 2.02 -25.57
C GLY A 373 4.25 2.22 -25.90
N PHE A 374 3.41 1.76 -24.99
CA PHE A 374 2.00 2.14 -24.98
C PHE A 374 1.56 2.46 -23.57
N CYS A 375 0.49 3.24 -23.47
CA CYS A 375 -0.27 3.42 -22.24
C CYS A 375 -1.74 3.28 -22.57
N ARG A 376 -2.43 2.53 -21.72
CA ARG A 376 -3.87 2.55 -21.60
C ARG A 376 -4.21 3.17 -20.24
N VAL A 377 -4.79 4.35 -20.23
CA VAL A 377 -5.16 5.09 -19.01
C VAL A 377 -6.67 4.98 -18.82
N SER A 378 -7.12 4.48 -17.67
CA SER A 378 -8.53 4.44 -17.26
C SER A 378 -8.78 5.53 -16.24
N ILE A 379 -9.72 6.43 -16.52
CA ILE A 379 -10.00 7.62 -15.72
C ILE A 379 -11.49 7.62 -15.38
N PRO A 380 -11.89 7.77 -14.11
CA PRO A 380 -13.30 7.84 -13.74
C PRO A 380 -14.04 8.97 -14.48
N ASN A 381 -15.24 8.69 -14.98
CA ASN A 381 -16.02 9.64 -15.80
C ASN A 381 -16.27 10.97 -15.07
N PHE A 382 -16.56 10.91 -13.76
CA PHE A 382 -16.78 12.13 -12.97
C PHE A 382 -15.55 13.04 -12.97
N LEU A 383 -14.34 12.47 -12.91
CA LEU A 383 -13.09 13.24 -12.90
C LEU A 383 -12.80 13.87 -14.26
N VAL A 384 -13.11 13.15 -15.35
CA VAL A 384 -13.04 13.68 -16.72
C VAL A 384 -14.00 14.87 -16.91
N GLU A 385 -15.20 14.78 -16.34
CA GLU A 385 -16.18 15.87 -16.37
C GLU A 385 -15.72 17.07 -15.53
N GLU A 386 -15.30 16.84 -14.28
CA GLU A 386 -14.89 17.89 -13.34
C GLU A 386 -13.63 18.63 -13.78
N LEU A 387 -12.60 17.89 -14.23
CA LEU A 387 -11.33 18.49 -14.64
C LEU A 387 -11.41 19.09 -16.04
N TRP A 388 -12.09 18.44 -16.98
CA TRP A 388 -11.92 18.72 -18.41
C TRP A 388 -13.22 19.00 -19.16
N GLN A 389 -14.40 18.89 -18.54
CA GLN A 389 -15.69 19.03 -19.23
C GLN A 389 -15.78 18.15 -20.48
N ASN A 390 -15.21 16.93 -20.39
CA ASN A 390 -15.08 15.98 -21.49
C ASN A 390 -14.23 16.47 -22.69
N ASN A 391 -13.39 17.50 -22.49
CA ASN A 391 -12.51 18.01 -23.53
C ASN A 391 -11.04 18.12 -23.08
N TYR A 392 -10.19 17.23 -23.59
CA TYR A 392 -8.83 17.04 -23.11
C TYR A 392 -7.83 16.65 -24.22
N LEU A 393 -6.55 16.89 -23.95
CA LEU A 393 -5.42 16.52 -24.79
C LEU A 393 -4.44 15.66 -24.00
N VAL A 394 -3.81 14.70 -24.70
CA VAL A 394 -2.64 13.98 -24.19
C VAL A 394 -1.40 14.65 -24.75
N LEU A 395 -0.44 14.97 -23.89
CA LEU A 395 0.87 15.51 -24.25
C LEU A 395 1.97 14.53 -23.89
N LEU A 396 2.99 14.42 -24.75
CA LEU A 396 4.26 13.73 -24.49
C LEU A 396 5.38 14.76 -24.49
N ASN A 397 6.04 14.95 -23.35
CA ASN A 397 7.06 16.00 -23.16
C ASN A 397 6.57 17.42 -23.55
N GLY A 398 5.29 17.71 -23.32
CA GLY A 398 4.66 18.99 -23.63
C GLY A 398 4.09 19.12 -25.05
N GLU A 399 4.36 18.17 -25.95
CA GLU A 399 3.85 18.17 -27.32
C GLU A 399 2.60 17.28 -27.47
N PRO A 400 1.59 17.66 -28.27
CA PRO A 400 0.40 16.84 -28.49
C PRO A 400 0.73 15.44 -29.01
N LEU A 401 0.16 14.43 -28.36
CA LEU A 401 0.28 13.02 -28.73
C LEU A 401 -1.06 12.50 -29.23
N PRO A 402 -1.13 11.90 -30.44
CA PRO A 402 -2.34 11.22 -30.90
C PRO A 402 -2.72 10.06 -29.97
N TYR A 403 -4.02 9.96 -29.67
CA TYR A 403 -4.57 8.92 -28.82
C TYR A 403 -5.94 8.45 -29.34
N ARG A 404 -6.37 7.27 -28.91
CA ARG A 404 -7.73 6.76 -29.07
C ARG A 404 -8.44 6.83 -27.73
N ASN A 405 -9.73 7.15 -27.72
CA ASN A 405 -10.53 7.14 -26.50
C ASN A 405 -11.88 6.44 -26.69
N TRP A 406 -12.42 5.94 -25.58
CA TRP A 406 -13.77 5.40 -25.48
C TRP A 406 -14.20 5.46 -24.01
N THR A 407 -15.50 5.27 -23.74
CA THR A 407 -16.06 5.42 -22.40
C THR A 407 -17.08 4.31 -22.16
N ASP A 408 -17.10 3.78 -20.95
CA ASP A 408 -18.17 2.91 -20.45
C ASP A 408 -19.02 3.64 -19.39
N GLY A 409 -19.83 2.91 -18.62
CA GLY A 409 -20.67 3.52 -17.57
C GLY A 409 -19.90 4.20 -16.44
N GLU A 410 -18.64 3.83 -16.19
CA GLU A 410 -17.87 4.29 -15.03
C GLU A 410 -16.59 5.06 -15.41
N ASN A 411 -15.92 4.68 -16.49
CA ASN A 411 -14.60 5.17 -16.85
C ASN A 411 -14.49 5.56 -18.32
N THR A 412 -13.63 6.54 -18.55
CA THR A 412 -13.10 6.91 -19.85
C THR A 412 -11.69 6.35 -19.99
N TYR A 413 -11.44 5.76 -21.14
CA TYR A 413 -10.20 5.07 -21.47
C TYR A 413 -9.45 5.82 -22.55
N LEU A 414 -8.14 5.99 -22.37
CA LEU A 414 -7.24 6.57 -23.36
C LEU A 414 -6.19 5.53 -23.73
N TYR A 415 -5.94 5.33 -25.02
CA TYR A 415 -4.86 4.49 -25.51
C TYR A 415 -3.96 5.28 -26.44
N PHE A 416 -2.66 5.25 -26.19
CA PHE A 416 -1.66 5.90 -27.04
C PHE A 416 -0.33 5.16 -27.02
N THR A 417 0.46 5.38 -28.06
CA THR A 417 1.79 4.77 -28.24
C THR A 417 2.86 5.83 -28.43
N TYR A 418 4.09 5.52 -28.06
CA TYR A 418 5.25 6.40 -28.15
C TYR A 418 6.52 5.57 -28.40
N GLU A 419 7.59 6.20 -28.85
CA GLU A 419 8.90 5.54 -28.89
C GLU A 419 9.46 5.40 -27.47
N HIS A 420 10.06 4.26 -27.13
CA HIS A 420 10.62 4.07 -25.80
C HIS A 420 11.76 5.06 -25.53
N SER A 421 11.55 5.88 -24.51
CA SER A 421 12.56 6.68 -23.83
C SER A 421 12.04 6.99 -22.44
N THR A 422 12.61 8.00 -21.77
CA THR A 422 11.96 8.64 -20.64
C THR A 422 11.13 9.83 -21.13
N HIS A 423 9.83 9.79 -20.87
CA HIS A 423 8.91 10.87 -21.21
C HIS A 423 8.02 11.26 -20.03
N GLU A 424 7.63 12.53 -19.96
CA GLU A 424 6.50 13.00 -19.17
C GLU A 424 5.24 12.91 -20.03
N VAL A 425 4.20 12.27 -19.50
CA VAL A 425 2.84 12.26 -20.05
C VAL A 425 1.99 13.22 -19.24
N MET A 426 1.22 14.07 -19.93
CA MET A 426 0.22 14.94 -19.30
C MET A 426 -1.13 14.79 -19.99
N ILE A 427 -2.21 14.82 -19.21
CA ILE A 427 -3.58 14.93 -19.68
C ILE A 427 -4.14 16.24 -19.13
N ILE A 428 -4.52 17.15 -20.03
CA ILE A 428 -4.89 18.54 -19.72
C ILE A 428 -6.16 18.96 -20.47
N PRO A 429 -6.86 20.04 -20.06
CA PRO A 429 -7.98 20.57 -20.83
C PRO A 429 -7.51 21.09 -22.20
N GLU A 430 -8.27 20.86 -23.27
CA GLU A 430 -7.90 21.32 -24.62
C GLU A 430 -7.76 22.86 -24.70
N THR A 431 -8.59 23.58 -23.94
CA THR A 431 -8.55 25.05 -23.87
C THR A 431 -7.20 25.60 -23.38
N SER A 432 -6.47 24.83 -22.57
CA SER A 432 -5.16 25.22 -22.05
C SER A 432 -4.10 25.27 -23.15
N PHE A 433 -4.21 24.41 -24.17
CA PHE A 433 -3.29 24.41 -25.31
C PHE A 433 -3.57 25.59 -26.25
N ALA A 434 -4.84 25.90 -26.52
CA ALA A 434 -5.22 27.07 -27.32
C ALA A 434 -4.77 28.39 -26.68
N ALA A 435 -4.88 28.50 -25.35
CA ALA A 435 -4.39 29.66 -24.60
C ALA A 435 -2.86 29.82 -24.74
N PHE A 436 -2.10 28.73 -24.68
CA PHE A 436 -0.65 28.74 -24.86
C PHE A 436 -0.24 29.24 -26.26
N TRP A 437 -0.87 28.74 -27.31
CA TRP A 437 -0.63 29.22 -28.69
C TRP A 437 -1.04 30.68 -28.88
N SER A 438 -2.18 31.09 -28.32
CA SER A 438 -2.62 32.48 -28.41
C SER A 438 -1.62 33.44 -27.75
N ALA A 439 -1.04 33.07 -26.60
CA ALA A 439 0.00 33.84 -25.93
C ALA A 439 1.34 33.84 -26.71
N ALA A 440 1.75 32.69 -27.26
CA ALA A 440 2.94 32.58 -28.08
C ALA A 440 2.85 33.43 -29.35
N VAL A 441 1.73 33.36 -30.07
CA VAL A 441 1.48 34.19 -31.27
C VAL A 441 1.41 35.68 -30.91
N LEU A 442 0.78 36.05 -29.78
CA LEU A 442 0.76 37.44 -29.31
C LEU A 442 2.17 37.94 -29.01
N SER A 443 3.03 37.11 -28.39
CA SER A 443 4.42 37.47 -28.08
C SER A 443 5.27 37.62 -29.35
N MET A 444 5.09 36.75 -30.35
CA MET A 444 5.74 36.88 -31.65
C MET A 444 5.26 38.13 -32.40
N LEU A 445 3.96 38.45 -32.36
CA LEU A 445 3.41 39.68 -32.94
C LEU A 445 3.97 40.93 -32.25
N ILE A 446 4.12 40.93 -30.92
CA ILE A 446 4.75 42.03 -30.18
C ILE A 446 6.22 42.20 -30.61
N VAL A 447 6.97 41.11 -30.76
CA VAL A 447 8.37 41.16 -31.26
C VAL A 447 8.44 41.70 -32.69
N VAL A 448 7.52 41.32 -33.58
CA VAL A 448 7.43 41.83 -34.95
C VAL A 448 7.05 43.32 -34.97
N ILE A 449 6.13 43.76 -34.12
CA ILE A 449 5.74 45.18 -34.01
C ILE A 449 6.89 46.02 -33.46
N CYS A 450 7.59 45.55 -32.42
CA CYS A 450 8.75 46.23 -31.84
C CYS A 450 9.93 46.29 -32.82
N SER A 451 10.17 45.25 -33.62
CA SER A 451 11.24 45.24 -34.64
C SER A 451 10.92 46.13 -35.85
N LYS A 452 9.63 46.28 -36.22
CA LYS A 452 9.21 47.25 -37.24
C LYS A 452 9.31 48.70 -36.76
N ARG A 453 8.97 49.01 -35.50
CA ARG A 453 9.15 50.37 -34.94
C ARG A 453 10.60 50.84 -34.98
N LYS A 454 11.56 49.96 -34.65
CA LYS A 454 13.00 50.28 -34.76
C LYS A 454 13.51 50.58 -36.17
N ARG A 455 12.76 50.25 -37.23
CA ARG A 455 13.12 50.58 -38.63
C ARG A 455 12.55 51.91 -39.14
N PHE A 456 11.65 52.55 -38.39
CA PHE A 456 11.08 53.85 -38.73
C PHE A 456 11.71 55.02 -37.95
N ASP A 457 12.49 54.72 -36.90
CA ASP A 457 13.25 55.70 -36.11
C ASP A 457 14.75 55.76 -36.49
N ALA A 458 15.11 55.32 -37.71
CA ALA A 458 16.49 55.30 -38.22
C ALA A 458 16.64 56.15 -39.49
#